data_AF-A0A938QLP0-F1
#
_entry.id   AF-A0A938QLP0-F1
#
_cell.length_a   1.000
_cell.length_b   1.000
_cell.length_c   1.000
_cell.angle_alpha   90.00
_cell.angle_beta   90.00
_cell.angle_gamma   90.00
#
_symmetry.space_group_name_H-M   'P 1'
#
loop_
_entity.id
_entity.type
_entity.pdbx_description
1 polymer ?
#
loop_
_entity_poly.entity_id
_entity_poly.type
_entity_poly.pdbx_seq_one_letter_code
_entity_poly.pdbx_strand_id
1 'polypeptide(L)'
;VVTTALPYFTLAPDWVAEVLSPSTERVDRIQKLRLYARARVGHVWLVNPILRTLEVFALDGDGWRLASTHAGDDKTRAQPFDAIELELGNLWADVDLGDAGP
;
A
#
# COMPACT_ATOMS: atom_id res chain seq x y z
N VAL A 1 -38.43 -2.28 6.89
CA VAL A 1 -37.05 -1.78 7.06
C VAL A 1 -36.31 -2.07 5.76
N VAL A 2 -36.09 -1.05 4.93
CA VAL A 2 -35.29 -1.20 3.71
C VAL A 2 -33.87 -0.86 4.10
N THR A 3 -33.01 -1.87 4.24
CA THR A 3 -31.58 -1.67 4.44
C THR A 3 -30.99 -1.31 3.08
N THR A 4 -30.74 -0.02 2.82
CA THR A 4 -29.95 0.41 1.66
C THR A 4 -28.55 -0.17 1.80
N ALA A 5 -28.22 -1.17 0.99
CA ALA A 5 -26.86 -1.64 0.86
C ALA A 5 -25.99 -0.50 0.31
N LEU A 6 -24.91 -0.15 1.00
CA LEU A 6 -23.95 0.83 0.51
C LEU A 6 -23.36 0.34 -0.81
N PRO A 7 -23.07 1.22 -1.78
CA PRO A 7 -22.45 0.81 -3.04
C PRO A 7 -21.05 0.24 -2.78
N TYR A 8 -20.74 -0.90 -3.40
CA TYR A 8 -19.45 -1.58 -3.33
C TYR A 8 -19.13 -2.32 -4.64
N PHE A 9 -17.86 -2.65 -4.85
CA PHE A 9 -17.41 -3.49 -5.96
C PHE A 9 -17.27 -4.94 -5.50
N THR A 10 -17.76 -5.88 -6.31
CA THR A 10 -17.56 -7.33 -6.09
C THR A 10 -16.27 -7.83 -6.74
N LEU A 11 -15.75 -7.10 -7.73
CA LEU A 11 -14.51 -7.42 -8.40
C LEU A 11 -13.33 -6.95 -7.54
N ALA A 12 -12.40 -7.87 -7.27
CA ALA A 12 -11.15 -7.53 -6.61
C ALA A 12 -10.31 -6.62 -7.52
N PRO A 13 -9.62 -5.61 -6.97
CA PRO A 13 -8.72 -4.78 -7.75
C PRO A 13 -7.45 -5.56 -8.14
N ASP A 14 -6.82 -5.17 -9.23
CA ASP A 14 -5.52 -5.71 -9.63
C ASP A 14 -4.37 -5.22 -8.72
N TRP A 15 -4.55 -4.04 -8.11
CA TRP A 15 -3.59 -3.39 -7.22
C TRP A 15 -4.27 -2.62 -6.08
N VAL A 16 -3.63 -2.59 -4.92
CA VAL A 16 -4.04 -1.79 -3.75
C VAL A 16 -2.84 -1.02 -3.20
N ALA A 17 -3.03 0.25 -2.87
CA ALA A 17 -2.11 1.01 -2.01
C ALA A 17 -2.71 1.21 -0.62
N GLU A 18 -2.01 0.75 0.40
CA GLU A 18 -2.34 1.00 1.80
C GLU A 18 -1.36 2.03 2.37
N VAL A 19 -1.90 3.16 2.83
CA VAL A 19 -1.13 4.18 3.56
C VAL A 19 -1.14 3.81 5.03
N LEU A 20 0.03 3.48 5.57
CA LEU A 20 0.18 3.02 6.94
C LEU A 20 -0.01 4.17 7.92
N SER A 21 -0.70 3.87 9.01
CA SER A 21 -0.78 4.74 10.18
C SER A 21 -0.29 3.99 11.43
N PRO A 22 0.22 4.68 12.47
CA PRO A 22 0.68 4.04 13.70
C PRO A 22 -0.37 3.12 14.35
N SER A 23 -1.65 3.48 14.24
CA SER A 23 -2.75 2.74 14.87
C SER A 23 -3.21 1.51 14.06
N THR A 24 -2.93 1.45 12.76
CA THR A 24 -3.41 0.38 11.85
C THR A 24 -2.32 -0.50 11.26
N GLU A 25 -1.04 -0.13 11.40
CA GLU A 25 0.07 -0.80 10.72
C GLU A 25 0.05 -2.34 10.87
N ARG A 26 -0.21 -2.84 12.09
CA ARG A 26 -0.31 -4.30 12.33
C ARG A 26 -1.45 -4.94 11.55
N VAL A 27 -2.60 -4.27 11.44
CA VAL A 27 -3.77 -4.77 10.69
C VAL A 27 -3.46 -4.78 9.19
N ASP A 28 -2.85 -3.70 8.70
CA ASP A 28 -2.51 -3.55 7.28
C ASP A 28 -1.48 -4.60 6.84
N ARG A 29 -0.43 -4.79 7.64
CA ARG A 29 0.64 -5.76 7.35
C ARG A 29 0.25 -7.23 7.51
N ILE A 30 -0.79 -7.55 8.28
CA ILE A 30 -1.12 -8.95 8.60
C ILE A 30 -2.48 -9.35 8.03
N GLN A 31 -3.54 -8.64 8.42
CA GLN A 31 -4.91 -9.08 8.11
C GLN A 31 -5.27 -8.74 6.67
N LYS A 32 -5.01 -7.49 6.24
CA LYS A 32 -5.32 -7.04 4.88
C LYS A 32 -4.51 -7.79 3.83
N LEU A 33 -3.19 -7.90 4.00
CA LEU A 33 -2.36 -8.68 3.06
C LEU A 33 -2.84 -10.13 2.90
N ARG A 34 -3.26 -10.81 3.97
CA ARG A 34 -3.84 -12.16 3.86
C ARG A 34 -5.18 -12.15 3.11
N LEU A 35 -6.01 -11.14 3.30
CA LEU A 35 -7.28 -11.00 2.59
C LEU A 35 -7.05 -10.75 1.10
N TYR A 36 -6.15 -9.83 0.75
CA TYR A 36 -5.82 -9.49 -0.63
C TYR A 36 -5.20 -10.67 -1.38
N ALA A 37 -4.35 -11.48 -0.73
CA ALA A 37 -3.80 -12.69 -1.34
C ALA A 37 -4.91 -13.71 -1.68
N ARG A 38 -5.83 -13.95 -0.74
CA ARG A 38 -7.00 -14.82 -0.99
C ARG A 38 -7.91 -14.28 -2.09
N ALA A 39 -8.04 -12.96 -2.18
CA ALA A 39 -8.80 -12.28 -3.23
C ALA A 39 -8.04 -12.19 -4.57
N ARG A 40 -6.80 -12.70 -4.66
CA ARG A 40 -5.96 -12.70 -5.86
C ARG A 40 -5.60 -11.30 -6.39
N VAL A 41 -5.52 -10.30 -5.51
CA VAL A 41 -4.95 -8.99 -5.86
C VAL A 41 -3.50 -9.20 -6.32
N GLY A 42 -3.13 -8.69 -7.50
CA GLY A 42 -1.82 -8.94 -8.09
C GLY A 42 -0.68 -8.23 -7.37
N HIS A 43 -0.93 -7.00 -6.89
CA HIS A 43 0.09 -6.16 -6.27
C HIS A 43 -0.46 -5.40 -5.06
N VAL A 44 0.35 -5.23 -4.02
CA VAL A 44 0.03 -4.35 -2.88
C VAL A 44 1.20 -3.43 -2.61
N TRP A 45 0.93 -2.14 -2.47
CA TRP A 45 1.90 -1.17 -1.98
C TRP A 45 1.60 -0.86 -0.51
N LEU A 46 2.63 -0.92 0.32
CA LEU A 46 2.58 -0.34 1.67
C LEU A 46 3.38 0.96 1.66
N VAL A 47 2.67 2.06 1.85
CA VAL A 47 3.22 3.41 1.89
C VAL A 47 3.32 3.83 3.35
N ASN A 48 4.52 4.00 3.88
CA ASN A 48 4.74 4.50 5.24
C ASN A 48 5.14 5.99 5.19
N PRO A 49 4.25 6.94 5.49
CA PRO A 49 4.57 8.37 5.44
C PRO A 49 5.50 8.81 6.59
N ILE A 50 5.55 8.08 7.71
CA ILE A 50 6.42 8.39 8.86
C ILE A 50 7.86 8.01 8.55
N LEU A 51 8.06 6.75 8.11
CA LEU A 51 9.37 6.25 7.71
C LEU A 51 9.77 6.71 6.31
N ARG A 52 8.85 7.34 5.58
CA ARG A 52 8.98 7.73 4.16
C ARG A 52 9.44 6.57 3.31
N THR A 53 8.77 5.43 3.42
CA THR A 53 9.09 4.22 2.66
C THR A 53 7.92 3.77 1.79
N LEU A 54 8.27 3.09 0.70
CA LEU A 54 7.36 2.34 -0.15
C LEU A 54 7.85 0.90 -0.23
N GLU A 55 7.03 -0.04 0.20
CA GLU A 55 7.24 -1.47 -0.03
C GLU A 55 6.27 -1.97 -1.11
N VAL A 56 6.80 -2.59 -2.15
CA VAL A 56 6.03 -3.14 -3.27
C VAL A 56 5.97 -4.65 -3.15
N PHE A 57 4.78 -5.19 -2.94
CA PHE A 57 4.53 -6.62 -2.93
C PHE A 57 3.86 -7.08 -4.22
N ALA A 58 4.32 -8.21 -4.76
CA ALA A 58 3.68 -8.93 -5.84
C ALA A 58 3.19 -10.28 -5.32
N LEU A 59 2.00 -10.70 -5.75
CA LEU A 59 1.45 -12.01 -5.41
C LEU A 59 2.31 -13.11 -6.05
N ASP A 60 2.74 -14.06 -5.24
CA ASP A 60 3.56 -15.19 -5.65
C ASP A 60 3.02 -16.48 -5.03
N GLY A 61 2.36 -17.30 -5.84
CA GLY A 61 1.56 -18.43 -5.37
C GLY A 61 0.43 -17.96 -4.44
N ASP A 62 0.44 -18.46 -3.20
CA ASP A 62 -0.51 -18.10 -2.14
C ASP A 62 0.03 -17.01 -1.18
N GLY A 63 1.25 -16.53 -1.43
CA GLY A 63 1.96 -15.58 -0.57
C GLY A 63 2.38 -14.31 -1.30
N TRP A 64 3.12 -13.48 -0.59
CA TRP A 64 3.64 -12.22 -1.13
C TRP A 64 5.15 -12.31 -1.27
N ARG A 65 5.65 -11.85 -2.41
CA ARG A 65 7.06 -11.54 -2.62
C ARG A 65 7.25 -10.04 -2.49
N LEU A 66 8.17 -9.60 -1.62
CA LEU A 66 8.63 -8.21 -1.61
C LEU A 66 9.44 -7.97 -2.88
N ALA A 67 8.83 -7.26 -3.84
CA ALA A 67 9.42 -7.00 -5.15
C ALA A 67 10.46 -5.89 -5.10
N SER A 68 10.19 -4.83 -4.33
CA SER A 68 11.14 -3.76 -4.08
C SER A 68 10.79 -2.97 -2.81
N THR A 69 11.79 -2.27 -2.29
CA THR A 69 11.64 -1.28 -1.23
C THR A 69 12.34 0.00 -1.66
N HIS A 70 11.70 1.13 -1.42
CA HIS A 70 12.20 2.47 -1.75
C HIS A 70 12.01 3.39 -0.55
N ALA A 71 12.79 4.47 -0.47
CA ALA A 71 12.72 5.40 0.65
C ALA A 71 13.00 6.84 0.26
N GLY A 72 12.57 7.78 1.11
CA GLY A 72 12.85 9.20 0.97
C GLY A 72 12.42 9.73 -0.39
N ASP A 73 13.35 10.38 -1.09
CA ASP A 73 13.09 11.08 -2.35
C ASP A 73 13.51 10.26 -3.58
N ASP A 74 13.59 8.93 -3.44
CA ASP A 74 13.92 8.03 -4.55
C ASP A 74 13.03 8.28 -5.78
N LYS A 75 13.63 8.18 -6.96
CA LYS A 75 12.89 8.04 -8.22
C LYS A 75 12.77 6.57 -8.56
N THR A 76 11.55 6.05 -8.66
CA THR A 76 11.31 4.61 -8.83
C THR A 76 10.28 4.29 -9.91
N ARG A 77 10.43 3.10 -10.50
CA ARG A 77 9.48 2.48 -11.42
C ARG A 77 8.88 1.26 -10.71
N ALA A 78 7.92 1.52 -9.83
CA ALA A 78 7.32 0.49 -8.98
C ALA A 78 6.24 -0.30 -9.74
N GLN A 79 6.32 -1.64 -9.68
CA GLN A 79 5.30 -2.52 -10.27
C GLN A 79 3.94 -2.33 -9.57
N PRO A 80 2.80 -2.32 -10.28
CA PRO A 80 2.63 -2.62 -11.71
C PRO A 80 2.69 -1.37 -12.61
N PHE A 81 3.18 -0.24 -12.11
CA PHE A 81 3.26 1.04 -12.82
C PHE A 81 4.69 1.37 -13.26
N ASP A 82 5.53 0.37 -13.53
CA ASP A 82 6.94 0.55 -13.91
C ASP A 82 7.15 1.26 -15.26
N ALA A 83 6.07 1.40 -16.04
CA ALA A 83 6.03 2.26 -17.23
C ALA A 83 6.26 3.75 -16.92
N ILE A 84 5.92 4.21 -15.71
CA ILE A 84 6.11 5.60 -15.27
C ILE A 84 7.16 5.68 -14.15
N GLU A 85 7.97 6.74 -14.17
CA GLU A 85 8.86 7.05 -13.05
C GLU A 85 8.10 7.90 -12.03
N LEU A 86 8.20 7.50 -10.77
CA LEU A 86 7.57 8.15 -9.62
C LEU A 86 8.65 8.80 -8.78
N GLU A 87 8.50 10.10 -8.51
CA GLU A 87 9.31 10.83 -7.55
C GLU A 87 8.67 10.68 -6.17
N LEU A 88 9.22 9.82 -5.32
CA LEU A 88 8.59 9.48 -4.03
C LEU A 88 8.51 10.66 -3.07
N GLY A 89 9.41 11.63 -3.18
CA GLY A 89 9.38 12.86 -2.38
C GLY A 89 8.02 13.58 -2.42
N ASN A 90 7.31 13.47 -3.56
CA ASN A 90 6.00 14.09 -3.73
C ASN A 90 4.89 13.44 -2.89
N LEU A 91 5.09 12.22 -2.39
CA LEU A 91 4.13 11.54 -1.53
C LEU A 91 4.13 12.07 -0.09
N TRP A 92 5.16 12.84 0.30
CA TRP A 92 5.40 13.25 1.69
C TRP A 92 5.08 14.73 1.97
N ALA A 93 4.87 15.53 0.92
CA ALA A 93 4.98 17.00 0.97
C ALA A 93 4.06 17.71 1.99
N ASP A 94 2.98 17.05 2.43
CA ASP A 94 1.98 17.61 3.35
C ASP A 94 1.81 16.79 4.64
N VAL A 95 2.77 15.91 4.98
CA VAL A 95 2.67 15.10 6.20
C VAL A 95 3.21 15.90 7.39
N ASP A 96 2.31 16.59 8.10
CA ASP A 96 2.59 17.13 9.42
C ASP A 96 2.54 16.00 10.45
N LEU A 97 3.70 15.55 10.90
CA LEU A 97 3.84 14.42 11.83
C LEU A 97 3.68 14.81 13.30
N GLY A 98 3.41 16.09 13.62
CA GLY A 98 3.14 16.58 14.97
C GLY A 98 4.03 15.97 16.05
N ASP A 99 5.19 16.57 16.31
CA ASP A 99 6.12 16.28 17.42
C ASP A 99 6.49 14.80 17.70
N ALA A 100 6.18 13.86 16.80
CA ALA A 100 6.67 12.49 16.87
C ALA A 100 8.12 12.43 16.35
N GLY A 101 9.04 13.11 17.05
CA GLY A 101 10.47 12.84 16.96
C GLY A 101 10.80 11.45 17.51
N PRO A 102 12.00 10.91 17.21
CA PRO A 102 12.46 9.64 17.78
C PRO A 102 12.53 9.66 19.31
#